data_AF-A0A3P8KXX5-F1
#
_entry.id   AF-A0A3P8KXX5-F1
#
_cell.length_a   1.000
_cell.length_b   1.000
_cell.length_c   1.000
_cell.angle_alpha   90.00
_cell.angle_beta   90.00
_cell.angle_gamma   90.00
#
_symmetry.space_group_name_H-M   'P 1'
#
loop_
_entity.id
_entity.type
_entity.pdbx_description
1 polymer ?
#
loop_
_entity_poly.entity_id
_entity_poly.type
_entity_poly.pdbx_seq_one_letter_code
_entity_poly.pdbx_strand_id
1 'polypeptide(L)'
;MKRNIDAYFIDLDGTLLDLPNGEETISEENVKAIVELNKSKPVVISTGRANSSFVLSLIDKLKCPYAVCQNGALIIDKNNNILAKYEIENGDVDSVVELLIKEKCS
;
A
#
# COMPACT_ATOMS: atom_id res chain seq x y z
N MET A 1 29.15 3.37 -12.27
CA MET A 1 28.66 4.41 -11.36
C MET A 1 27.65 3.77 -10.41
N LYS A 2 27.89 3.76 -9.08
CA LYS A 2 26.89 3.27 -8.12
C LYS A 2 25.76 4.29 -8.07
N ARG A 3 24.52 3.86 -8.28
CA ARG A 3 23.33 4.71 -8.06
C ARG A 3 23.16 4.89 -6.56
N ASN A 4 23.06 6.15 -6.09
CA ASN A 4 22.61 6.43 -4.74
C ASN A 4 21.09 6.34 -4.72
N ILE A 5 20.55 5.34 -4.03
CA ILE A 5 19.10 5.14 -3.89
C ILE A 5 18.69 5.81 -2.58
N ASP A 6 17.66 6.65 -2.61
CA ASP A 6 17.21 7.41 -1.43
C ASP A 6 15.97 6.82 -0.76
N ALA A 7 15.15 6.05 -1.48
CA ALA A 7 14.00 5.35 -0.95
C ALA A 7 13.64 4.13 -1.83
N TYR A 8 12.91 3.19 -1.25
CA TYR A 8 12.35 2.03 -1.94
C TYR A 8 10.83 2.03 -1.80
N PHE A 9 10.12 1.66 -2.86
CA PHE A 9 8.68 1.46 -2.85
C PHE A 9 8.42 0.00 -3.16
N ILE A 10 7.57 -0.64 -2.37
CA ILE A 10 7.31 -2.08 -2.49
C ILE A 10 5.81 -2.35 -2.49
N ASP A 11 5.38 -3.14 -3.47
CA ASP A 11 4.02 -3.66 -3.53
C ASP A 11 3.81 -4.81 -2.54
N LEU A 12 2.56 -5.08 -2.18
CA LEU A 12 2.20 -6.16 -1.26
C LEU A 12 1.94 -7.46 -2.02
N ASP A 13 0.86 -7.49 -2.79
CA ASP A 13 0.32 -8.71 -3.38
C ASP A 13 1.19 -9.24 -4.52
N GLY A 14 1.66 -10.48 -4.42
CA GLY A 14 2.54 -11.07 -5.42
C GLY A 14 3.96 -10.46 -5.46
N THR A 15 4.30 -9.60 -4.51
CA THR A 15 5.64 -9.01 -4.36
C THR A 15 6.21 -9.28 -2.97
N LEU A 16 5.62 -8.70 -1.93
CA LEU A 16 6.09 -8.84 -0.55
C LEU A 16 5.44 -10.02 0.18
N LEU A 17 4.17 -10.27 -0.11
CA LEU A 17 3.40 -11.35 0.48
C LEU A 17 3.64 -12.65 -0.28
N ASP A 18 3.91 -13.72 0.46
CA ASP A 18 4.14 -15.04 -0.07
C ASP A 18 2.79 -15.69 -0.41
N LEU A 19 2.49 -15.81 -1.69
CA LEU A 19 1.28 -16.48 -2.20
C LEU A 19 1.11 -17.97 -1.81
N PRO A 20 2.16 -18.81 -1.61
CA PRO A 20 1.96 -20.25 -1.43
C PRO A 20 1.34 -20.69 -0.09
N ASN A 21 1.39 -19.86 0.96
CA ASN A 21 1.04 -20.26 2.33
C ASN A 21 -0.26 -19.61 2.85
N GLY A 22 -1.08 -19.09 1.94
CA GLY A 22 -2.31 -18.37 2.23
C GLY A 22 -2.15 -16.86 2.07
N GLU A 23 -3.26 -16.20 1.71
CA GLU A 23 -3.35 -14.74 1.70
C GLU A 23 -2.84 -14.22 3.05
N GLU A 24 -1.95 -13.22 3.03
CA GLU A 24 -1.40 -12.54 4.22
C GLU A 24 -0.15 -13.13 4.89
N THR A 25 0.43 -14.22 4.39
CA THR A 25 1.71 -14.71 4.93
C THR A 25 2.91 -13.96 4.35
N ILE A 26 3.78 -13.44 5.22
CA ILE A 26 5.06 -12.80 4.87
C ILE A 26 6.20 -13.56 5.52
N SER A 27 7.20 -13.98 4.74
CA SER A 27 8.38 -14.68 5.23
C SER A 27 9.19 -13.84 6.22
N GLU A 28 9.84 -14.52 7.17
CA GLU A 28 10.76 -13.85 8.09
C GLU A 28 11.94 -13.21 7.37
N GLU A 29 12.36 -13.75 6.24
CA GLU A 29 13.44 -13.20 5.41
C GLU A 29 13.05 -11.82 4.88
N ASN A 30 11.88 -11.70 4.28
CA ASN A 30 11.36 -10.42 3.79
C ASN A 30 11.22 -9.40 4.92
N VAL A 31 10.71 -9.82 6.08
CA VAL A 31 10.61 -8.97 7.27
C VAL A 31 11.99 -8.47 7.70
N LYS A 32 12.97 -9.37 7.86
CA LYS A 32 14.33 -9.02 8.29
C LYS A 32 15.01 -8.08 7.29
N ALA A 33 14.90 -8.36 5.99
CA ALA A 33 15.48 -7.54 4.94
C ALA A 33 14.92 -6.12 4.93
N ILE A 34 13.60 -5.96 5.02
CA ILE A 34 12.96 -4.63 5.03
C ILE A 34 13.28 -3.87 6.31
N VAL A 35 13.20 -4.52 7.47
CA VAL A 35 13.53 -3.89 8.76
C VAL A 35 14.98 -3.40 8.78
N GLU A 36 15.91 -4.19 8.25
CA GLU A 36 17.32 -3.78 8.14
C GLU A 36 17.50 -2.62 7.17
N LEU A 37 16.86 -2.69 6.00
CA LEU A 37 16.94 -1.62 4.98
C LEU A 37 16.41 -0.29 5.52
N ASN A 38 15.28 -0.32 6.23
CA ASN A 38 14.64 0.84 6.87
C ASN A 38 15.55 1.59 7.86
N LYS A 39 16.60 0.96 8.40
CA LYS A 39 17.59 1.63 9.26
C LYS A 39 18.44 2.67 8.51
N SER A 40 18.57 2.51 7.19
CA SER A 40 19.45 3.34 6.35
C SER A 40 18.72 4.04 5.22
N LYS A 41 17.70 3.40 4.64
CA LYS A 41 16.91 3.89 3.52
C LYS A 41 15.43 3.53 3.74
N PRO A 42 14.51 4.50 3.68
CA PRO A 42 13.10 4.23 3.91
C PRO A 42 12.53 3.29 2.83
N VAL A 43 11.78 2.30 3.29
CA VAL A 43 10.93 1.42 2.49
C VAL A 43 9.48 1.85 2.71
N VAL A 44 8.81 2.20 1.62
CA VAL A 44 7.41 2.66 1.61
C VAL A 44 6.55 1.57 1.00
N ILE A 45 5.51 1.15 1.73
CA ILE A 45 4.50 0.24 1.17
C ILE A 45 3.71 1.01 0.09
N SER A 46 3.52 0.42 -1.07
CA SER A 46 2.79 1.00 -2.19
C SER A 46 1.81 -0.02 -2.77
N THR A 47 0.53 0.06 -2.40
CA THR A 47 -0.44 -1.00 -2.67
C THR A 47 -1.80 -0.46 -3.11
N GLY A 48 -2.55 -1.29 -3.85
CA GLY A 48 -3.96 -1.07 -4.12
C GLY A 48 -4.88 -1.34 -2.92
N ARG A 49 -4.38 -2.03 -1.87
CA ARG A 49 -5.16 -2.30 -0.66
C ARG A 49 -5.57 -1.00 0.05
N ALA A 50 -6.71 -1.06 0.73
CA ALA A 50 -7.17 0.02 1.59
C ALA A 50 -6.28 0.16 2.84
N ASN A 51 -6.36 1.31 3.52
CA ASN A 51 -5.79 1.51 4.84
C ASN A 51 -6.52 0.66 5.91
N SER A 52 -6.24 -0.64 5.90
CA SER A 52 -6.85 -1.64 6.77
C SER A 52 -5.96 -1.96 7.97
N SER A 53 -6.53 -2.63 8.98
CA SER A 53 -5.77 -3.15 10.14
C SER A 53 -4.60 -4.03 9.70
N PHE A 54 -4.77 -4.83 8.64
CA PHE A 54 -3.70 -5.63 8.05
C PHE A 54 -2.54 -4.77 7.54
N VAL A 55 -2.82 -3.77 6.70
CA VAL A 55 -1.77 -2.86 6.18
C VAL A 55 -1.09 -2.11 7.32
N LEU A 56 -1.85 -1.62 8.31
CA LEU A 56 -1.29 -0.96 9.49
C LEU A 56 -0.39 -1.89 10.31
N SER A 57 -0.77 -3.15 10.48
CA SER A 57 0.06 -4.14 11.17
C SER A 57 1.36 -4.44 10.41
N LEU A 58 1.34 -4.43 9.08
CA LEU A 58 2.53 -4.58 8.25
C LEU A 58 3.46 -3.36 8.39
N ILE A 59 2.91 -2.14 8.37
CA ILE A 59 3.69 -0.92 8.57
C ILE A 59 4.48 -1.01 9.89
N ASP A 60 3.83 -1.39 10.98
CA ASP A 60 4.51 -1.54 12.28
C ASP A 60 5.49 -2.73 12.28
N LYS A 61 5.11 -3.88 11.74
CA LYS A 61 5.96 -5.08 11.67
C LYS A 61 7.25 -4.82 10.89
N LEU A 62 7.16 -4.08 9.79
CA LEU A 62 8.25 -3.80 8.86
C LEU A 62 9.02 -2.52 9.19
N LYS A 63 8.52 -1.73 10.15
CA LYS A 63 9.05 -0.42 10.53
C LYS A 63 9.10 0.56 9.35
N CYS A 64 8.12 0.45 8.46
CA CYS A 64 7.97 1.37 7.33
C CYS A 64 7.50 2.75 7.84
N PRO A 65 8.10 3.86 7.39
CA PRO A 65 7.71 5.19 7.85
C PRO A 65 6.39 5.68 7.22
N TYR A 66 6.02 5.17 6.05
CA TYR A 66 4.86 5.60 5.27
C TYR A 66 4.23 4.43 4.52
N ALA A 67 2.96 4.61 4.14
CA ALA A 67 2.27 3.75 3.18
C ALA A 67 1.44 4.58 2.18
N VAL A 68 1.47 4.12 0.94
CA VAL A 68 0.65 4.59 -0.18
C VAL A 68 -0.41 3.52 -0.42
N CYS A 69 -1.66 3.82 -0.06
CA CYS A 69 -2.80 2.91 -0.13
C CYS A 69 -3.74 3.33 -1.26
N GLN A 70 -4.67 2.44 -1.64
CA GLN A 70 -5.70 2.70 -2.65
C GLN A 70 -5.11 3.27 -3.94
N ASN A 71 -4.00 2.68 -4.41
CA ASN A 71 -3.29 3.13 -5.62
C ASN A 71 -2.86 4.60 -5.59
N GLY A 72 -2.56 5.14 -4.41
CA GLY A 72 -2.13 6.53 -4.23
C GLY A 72 -3.24 7.50 -3.84
N ALA A 73 -4.51 7.07 -3.81
CA ALA A 73 -5.60 7.90 -3.34
C ALA A 73 -5.51 8.25 -1.85
N LEU A 74 -4.73 7.49 -1.07
CA LEU A 74 -4.51 7.75 0.35
C LEU A 74 -3.05 7.50 0.73
N ILE A 75 -2.40 8.50 1.34
CA ILE A 75 -1.03 8.40 1.86
C ILE A 75 -1.06 8.66 3.36
N ILE A 76 -0.45 7.76 4.13
CA ILE A 76 -0.39 7.84 5.59
C ILE A 76 1.03 7.71 6.12
N ASP A 77 1.26 8.23 7.32
CA ASP A 77 2.47 7.94 8.10
C ASP A 77 2.32 6.67 8.97
N LYS A 78 3.40 6.27 9.63
CA LYS A 78 3.44 5.13 10.56
C LYS A 78 2.49 5.23 11.76
N ASN A 79 2.01 6.42 12.08
CA ASN A 79 1.05 6.66 13.17
C ASN A 79 -0.39 6.73 12.64
N ASN A 80 -0.60 6.37 11.37
CA ASN A 80 -1.88 6.45 10.68
C ASN A 80 -2.41 7.89 10.52
N ASN A 81 -1.53 8.89 10.55
CA ASN A 81 -1.92 10.26 10.17
C ASN A 81 -2.03 10.35 8.65
N ILE A 82 -3.11 10.95 8.16
CA ILE A 82 -3.32 11.20 6.73
C ILE A 82 -2.41 12.35 6.29
N LEU A 83 -1.52 12.06 5.35
CA LEU A 83 -0.64 13.05 4.71
C LEU A 83 -1.24 13.59 3.42
N ALA A 84 -1.92 12.74 2.67
CA ALA A 84 -2.66 13.11 1.47
C ALA A 84 -3.86 12.20 1.26
N LYS A 85 -4.94 12.77 0.72
CA LYS A 85 -6.16 12.03 0.35
C LYS A 85 -6.73 12.65 -0.92
N TYR A 86 -7.04 11.82 -1.89
CA TYR A 86 -7.63 12.20 -3.17
C TYR A 86 -8.95 11.45 -3.34
N GLU A 87 -10.05 12.15 -3.14
CA GLU A 87 -11.39 11.59 -3.32
C GLU A 87 -11.86 11.80 -4.76
N ILE A 88 -12.69 10.89 -5.24
CA ILE A 88 -13.40 11.07 -6.50
C ILE A 88 -14.45 12.17 -6.28
N GLU A 89 -14.56 13.12 -7.20
CA GLU A 89 -15.57 14.16 -7.12
C GLU A 89 -16.98 13.56 -7.20
N ASN A 90 -17.93 14.08 -6.43
CA ASN A 90 -19.27 13.49 -6.35
C ASN A 90 -19.95 13.35 -7.73
N GLY A 91 -19.76 14.32 -8.63
CA GLY A 91 -20.34 14.25 -9.99
C GLY A 91 -19.77 13.09 -10.82
N ASP A 92 -18.49 12.76 -10.64
CA ASP A 92 -17.87 11.60 -11.28
C ASP A 92 -18.37 10.30 -10.66
N VAL A 93 -18.55 10.27 -9.33
CA VAL A 93 -19.14 9.12 -8.63
C VAL A 93 -20.54 8.81 -9.18
N ASP A 94 -21.40 9.83 -9.26
CA ASP A 94 -22.77 9.67 -9.77
C ASP A 94 -22.75 9.16 -11.21
N SER A 95 -21.90 9.72 -12.07
CA SER A 95 -21.74 9.31 -13.46
C SER A 95 -21.30 7.84 -13.60
N VAL A 96 -20.36 7.40 -12.76
CA VAL A 96 -19.90 6.00 -12.74
C VAL A 96 -21.02 5.07 -12.26
N VAL A 97 -21.77 5.46 -11.22
CA VAL A 97 -22.88 4.66 -10.71
C VAL A 97 -23.99 4.52 -11.76
N GLU A 98 -24.37 5.59 -12.43
CA GLU A 98 -25.35 5.56 -13.53
C GLU A 98 -24.91 4.63 -14.67
N LEU A 99 -23.64 4.71 -15.08
CA LEU A 99 -23.08 3.82 -16.09
C LEU A 99 -23.16 2.35 -15.65
N LEU A 100 -22.78 2.03 -14.41
CA LEU A 100 -22.82 0.66 -13.89
C LEU A 100 -24.24 0.10 -13.80
N ILE A 101 -25.23 0.93 -13.43
CA ILE A 101 -26.64 0.53 -13.42
C ILE A 101 -27.12 0.21 -14.83
N LYS A 102 -26.78 1.07 -15.80
CA LYS A 102 -27.15 0.89 -17.20
C LYS A 102 -26.61 -0.42 -17.77
N GLU A 103 -25.35 -0.74 -17.53
CA GLU A 103 -24.71 -1.95 -18.08
C GLU A 103 -25.18 -3.24 -17.38
N LYS A 104 -25.54 -3.19 -16.08
CA LYS A 104 -26.08 -4.35 -15.34
C LYS A 104 -27.52 -4.74 -15.70
N CYS A 105 -28.25 -3.91 -16.44
CA CYS A 105 -29.56 -4.23 -16.97
C CYS A 105 -29.53 -4.75 -18.43
N SER A 106 -28.35 -5.14 -18.93
CA SER A 106 -28.15 -5.79 -20.25
C SER A 106 -28.16 -7.31 -20.15
#